data_AF-A0AAV1RQL5-F1
#
_entry.id   AF-A0AAV1RQL5-F1
#
_cell.length_a   1.000
_cell.length_b   1.000
_cell.length_c   1.000
_cell.angle_alpha   90.00
_cell.angle_beta   90.00
_cell.angle_gamma   90.00
#
_symmetry.space_group_name_H-M   'P 1'
#
loop_
_entity.id
_entity.type
_entity.pdbx_description
1 polymer ?
#
loop_
_entity_poly.entity_id
_entity_poly.type
_entity_poly.pdbx_seq_one_letter_code
_entity_poly.pdbx_strand_id
1 'polypeptide(L)'
;MIRHKMNQTRKPLGMIGLSGLGHISMKFGKALGPNVTSFQHKHLKEGRSLESTWSRRICSLIRHGANEDTASSEHPFDPYIATLKTTRVLILVGALSEIKLDPLRLLLGMITIFESTTSGTKYTQEMLGFLRHSQNLT
;
A
#
# COMPACT_ATOMS: atom_id res chain seq x y z
N MET A 1 3.56 4.62 6.55
CA MET A 1 2.89 4.06 7.76
C MET A 1 2.50 5.04 8.90
N ILE A 2 3.43 5.68 9.64
CA ILE A 2 3.09 6.39 10.92
C ILE A 2 2.27 7.68 10.72
N ARG A 3 2.68 8.55 9.77
CA ARG A 3 2.04 9.85 9.50
C ARG A 3 0.54 9.76 9.20
N HIS A 4 0.10 8.66 8.59
CA HIS A 4 -1.29 8.45 8.20
C HIS A 4 -2.03 7.45 9.11
N LYS A 5 -1.51 7.20 10.32
CA LYS A 5 -2.14 6.33 11.32
C LYS A 5 -2.42 4.91 10.80
N MET A 6 -1.54 4.39 9.94
CA MET A 6 -1.62 3.01 9.42
C MET A 6 -0.98 1.98 10.37
N ASN A 7 -0.33 2.45 11.43
CA ASN A 7 0.15 1.64 12.55
C ASN A 7 -0.95 1.35 13.59
N GLN A 8 -2.19 1.81 13.36
CA GLN A 8 -3.31 1.48 14.23
C GLN A 8 -3.75 0.04 13.96
N THR A 9 -3.81 -0.77 15.02
CA THR A 9 -4.02 -2.23 15.10
C THR A 9 -5.31 -2.79 14.47
N ARG A 10 -6.04 -2.01 13.66
CA ARG A 10 -7.30 -2.45 13.01
C ARG A 10 -7.46 -2.05 11.55
N LYS A 11 -6.52 -1.31 10.95
CA LYS A 11 -6.61 -0.95 9.53
C LYS A 11 -5.81 -1.93 8.68
N PRO A 12 -6.44 -2.64 7.74
CA PRO A 12 -5.70 -3.52 6.85
C PRO A 12 -4.79 -2.69 5.93
N LEU A 13 -3.67 -3.29 5.52
CA LEU A 13 -2.67 -2.63 4.66
C LEU A 13 -2.52 -3.45 3.38
N GLY A 14 -2.88 -2.85 2.25
CA GLY A 14 -2.63 -3.41 0.93
C GLY A 14 -1.30 -2.91 0.39
N MET A 15 -0.53 -3.77 -0.26
CA MET A 15 0.70 -3.36 -0.94
C MET A 15 0.62 -3.69 -2.43
N ILE A 16 0.92 -2.71 -3.26
CA ILE A 16 1.01 -2.85 -4.72
C ILE A 16 2.51 -2.93 -5.07
N GLY A 17 2.88 -3.98 -5.78
CA GLY A 17 4.28 -4.29 -6.05
C GLY A 17 4.96 -5.05 -4.91
N LEU A 18 5.86 -5.95 -5.29
CA LEU A 18 6.79 -6.62 -4.38
C LEU A 18 8.21 -6.28 -4.85
N SER A 19 8.62 -5.05 -4.56
CA SER A 19 10.01 -4.61 -4.69
C SER A 19 10.74 -4.79 -3.34
N GLY A 20 12.02 -4.45 -3.27
CA GLY A 20 12.79 -4.47 -2.02
C GLY A 20 12.10 -3.68 -0.89
N LEU A 21 11.49 -2.54 -1.23
CA LEU A 21 10.69 -1.72 -0.29
C LEU A 21 9.41 -2.44 0.12
N GLY A 22 8.73 -3.12 -0.80
CA GLY A 22 7.55 -3.93 -0.51
C GLY A 22 7.85 -5.04 0.50
N HIS A 23 8.98 -5.74 0.37
CA HIS A 23 9.39 -6.77 1.35
C HIS A 23 9.63 -6.18 2.75
N ILE A 24 10.25 -5.00 2.83
CA ILE A 24 10.49 -4.31 4.10
C ILE A 24 9.16 -3.86 4.72
N SER A 25 8.27 -3.23 3.93
CA SER A 25 6.95 -2.81 4.40
C SER A 25 6.11 -4.01 4.86
N MET A 26 6.21 -5.18 4.21
CA MET A 26 5.56 -6.41 4.68
C MET A 26 6.03 -6.84 6.08
N LYS A 27 7.34 -6.80 6.34
CA LYS A 27 7.91 -7.19 7.64
C LYS A 27 7.45 -6.23 8.73
N PHE A 28 7.51 -4.93 8.47
CA PHE A 28 7.02 -3.92 9.41
C PHE A 28 5.53 -4.04 9.65
N GLY A 29 4.72 -4.22 8.61
CA GLY A 29 3.28 -4.38 8.75
C GLY A 29 2.92 -5.66 9.51
N LYS A 30 3.64 -6.78 9.34
CA LYS A 30 3.43 -7.97 10.19
C LYS A 30 3.77 -7.69 11.66
N ALA A 31 4.88 -6.99 11.93
CA ALA A 31 5.31 -6.65 13.28
C ALA A 31 4.37 -5.65 13.99
N LEU A 32 3.71 -4.77 13.23
CA LEU A 32 2.80 -3.75 13.76
C LEU A 32 1.36 -4.25 13.99
N GLY A 33 1.06 -5.51 13.64
CA GLY A 33 -0.26 -6.11 13.81
C GLY A 33 -1.36 -5.86 12.74
N PRO A 34 -1.20 -5.09 11.64
CA PRO A 34 -2.19 -5.10 10.57
C PRO A 34 -2.19 -6.43 9.79
N ASN A 35 -3.36 -6.84 9.31
CA ASN A 35 -3.48 -7.83 8.24
C ASN A 35 -2.89 -7.22 6.96
N VAL A 36 -1.61 -7.51 6.69
CA VAL A 36 -0.90 -7.04 5.48
C VAL A 36 -1.13 -8.00 4.34
N THR A 37 -1.31 -7.48 3.13
CA THR A 37 -1.29 -8.31 1.94
C THR A 37 -0.65 -7.60 0.76
N SER A 38 0.16 -8.32 -0.01
CA SER A 38 0.89 -7.82 -1.18
C SER A 38 0.33 -8.37 -2.49
N PHE A 39 0.39 -7.55 -3.54
CA PHE A 39 -0.19 -7.83 -4.84
C PHE A 39 0.78 -7.45 -5.96
N GLN A 40 0.88 -8.29 -6.99
CA GLN A 40 1.73 -8.01 -8.16
C GLN A 40 0.91 -7.67 -9.40
N HIS A 41 1.44 -6.76 -10.23
CA HIS A 41 0.83 -6.31 -11.47
C HIS A 41 0.71 -7.40 -12.55
N LYS A 42 1.47 -8.51 -12.46
CA LYS A 42 1.39 -9.62 -13.44
C LYS A 42 -0.03 -10.18 -13.61
N HIS A 43 -0.87 -10.10 -12.59
CA HIS A 43 -2.27 -10.55 -12.61
C HIS A 43 -3.23 -9.64 -13.40
N LEU A 44 -2.81 -8.43 -13.77
CA LEU A 44 -3.60 -7.48 -14.57
C LEU A 44 -3.44 -7.70 -16.09
N LYS A 45 -2.35 -8.34 -16.53
CA LYS A 45 -2.07 -8.58 -17.96
C LYS A 45 -3.03 -9.59 -18.61
N GLU A 46 -3.79 -10.34 -17.83
CA GLU A 46 -4.69 -11.40 -18.34
C GLU A 46 -6.12 -10.91 -18.62
N GLY A 47 -6.41 -9.62 -18.53
CA GLY A 47 -7.76 -9.07 -18.80
C GLY A 47 -8.84 -9.51 -17.80
N ARG A 48 -8.47 -10.25 -16.76
CA ARG A 48 -9.35 -10.65 -15.67
C ARG A 48 -9.58 -9.48 -14.71
N SER A 49 -10.84 -9.29 -14.31
CA SER A 49 -11.20 -8.33 -13.26
C SER A 49 -10.33 -8.58 -12.02
N LEU A 50 -9.77 -7.53 -11.40
CA LEU A 50 -8.98 -7.68 -10.18
C LEU A 50 -9.73 -8.53 -9.15
N GLU A 51 -11.05 -8.34 -9.00
CA GLU A 51 -11.85 -9.10 -8.04
C GLU A 51 -11.93 -10.60 -8.33
N SER A 52 -11.71 -11.03 -9.58
CA SER A 52 -11.72 -12.45 -9.96
C SER A 52 -10.37 -13.14 -9.72
N THR A 53 -9.28 -12.39 -9.77
CA THR A 53 -7.92 -12.92 -9.57
C THR A 53 -7.52 -12.93 -8.10
N TRP A 54 -8.10 -12.03 -7.31
CA TRP A 54 -7.86 -11.92 -5.88
C TRP A 54 -8.85 -12.74 -5.06
N SER A 55 -8.38 -13.33 -3.96
CA SER A 55 -9.31 -13.98 -3.03
C SER A 55 -10.25 -12.95 -2.39
N ARG A 56 -11.46 -13.35 -2.02
CA ARG A 56 -12.47 -12.47 -1.38
C ARG A 56 -11.92 -11.74 -0.14
N ARG A 57 -11.00 -12.39 0.58
CA ARG A 57 -10.30 -11.83 1.75
C ARG A 57 -9.33 -10.71 1.35
N ILE A 58 -8.61 -10.89 0.25
CA ILE A 58 -7.70 -9.90 -0.33
C ILE A 58 -8.46 -8.65 -0.76
N CYS A 59 -9.53 -8.81 -1.54
CA CYS A 59 -10.34 -7.68 -1.99
C CYS A 59 -10.90 -6.89 -0.81
N SER A 60 -11.35 -7.57 0.24
CA SER A 60 -11.83 -6.91 1.45
C SER A 60 -10.74 -6.07 2.15
N LEU A 61 -9.49 -6.55 2.18
CA LEU A 61 -8.38 -5.84 2.82
C LEU A 61 -8.00 -4.58 2.02
N ILE A 62 -7.89 -4.71 0.69
CA ILE A 62 -7.62 -3.59 -0.22
C ILE A 62 -8.73 -2.54 -0.14
N ARG A 63 -10.00 -2.97 -0.17
CA ARG A 63 -11.17 -2.07 -0.13
C ARG A 63 -11.24 -1.26 1.14
N HIS A 64 -10.89 -1.86 2.27
CA HIS A 64 -11.07 -1.25 3.59
C HIS A 64 -9.80 -0.60 4.16
N GLY A 65 -8.66 -0.89 3.57
CA GLY A 65 -7.33 -0.55 4.07
C GLY A 65 -6.74 0.72 3.48
N ALA A 66 -5.54 1.05 3.95
CA ALA A 66 -4.66 1.96 3.24
C ALA A 66 -3.80 1.14 2.28
N ASN A 67 -3.52 1.67 1.09
CA ASN A 67 -2.70 0.98 0.10
C ASN A 67 -1.37 1.71 -0.08
N GLU A 68 -0.27 0.97 -0.04
CA GLU A 68 1.08 1.47 -0.36
C GLU A 68 1.53 0.85 -1.70
N ASP A 69 1.85 1.69 -2.68
CA ASP A 69 2.42 1.29 -3.96
C ASP A 69 3.93 1.46 -3.98
N THR A 70 4.60 0.35 -4.19
CA THR A 70 6.06 0.20 -4.20
C THR A 70 6.57 -0.25 -5.56
N ALA A 71 5.72 -0.27 -6.59
CA ALA A 71 6.11 -0.63 -7.93
C ALA A 71 6.97 0.47 -8.57
N SER A 72 8.12 0.09 -9.11
CA SER A 72 9.05 0.98 -9.81
C SER A 72 8.80 1.03 -11.33
N SER A 73 7.87 0.22 -11.84
CA SER A 73 7.50 0.17 -13.24
C SER A 73 6.19 0.91 -13.48
N GLU A 74 6.07 1.57 -14.62
CA GLU A 74 4.81 2.17 -15.07
C GLU A 74 3.68 1.14 -15.07
N HIS A 75 2.56 1.50 -14.46
CA HIS A 75 1.36 0.67 -14.42
C HIS A 75 0.12 1.54 -14.24
N PRO A 76 -1.06 1.09 -14.71
CA PRO A 76 -2.30 1.86 -14.62
C PRO A 76 -2.81 1.93 -13.17
N PHE A 77 -3.15 3.14 -12.70
CA PHE A 77 -3.64 3.38 -11.33
C PHE A 77 -5.14 3.17 -11.17
N ASP A 78 -5.91 3.43 -12.22
CA ASP A 78 -7.38 3.36 -12.21
C ASP A 78 -7.97 2.04 -11.68
N PRO A 79 -7.38 0.86 -11.98
CA PRO A 79 -7.87 -0.40 -11.44
C PRO A 79 -7.70 -0.50 -9.91
N TYR A 80 -6.64 0.10 -9.36
CA TYR A 80 -6.39 0.11 -7.92
C TYR A 80 -7.28 1.13 -7.20
N ILE A 81 -7.45 2.32 -7.80
CA ILE A 81 -8.37 3.35 -7.32
C ILE A 81 -9.81 2.81 -7.29
N ALA A 82 -10.22 2.05 -8.31
CA ALA A 82 -11.55 1.44 -8.37
C ALA A 82 -11.80 0.39 -7.26
N THR A 83 -10.74 -0.26 -6.79
CA THR A 83 -10.83 -1.22 -5.69
C THR A 83 -10.85 -0.57 -4.31
N LEU A 84 -10.56 0.73 -4.20
CA LEU A 84 -10.61 1.45 -2.91
C LEU A 84 -12.04 1.87 -2.56
N LYS A 85 -12.42 1.79 -1.29
CA LYS A 85 -13.66 2.43 -0.81
C LYS A 85 -13.52 3.94 -0.73
N THR A 86 -14.67 4.61 -0.60
CA THR A 86 -14.74 6.06 -0.43
C THR A 86 -13.89 6.54 0.74
N THR A 87 -13.21 7.68 0.62
CA THR A 87 -12.36 8.31 1.68
C THR A 87 -11.11 7.51 2.05
N ARG A 88 -10.53 6.79 1.09
CA ARG A 88 -9.30 6.01 1.30
C ARG A 88 -8.07 6.67 0.72
N VAL A 89 -6.91 6.20 1.20
CA VAL A 89 -5.61 6.77 0.91
C VAL A 89 -4.76 5.77 0.15
N LEU A 90 -4.22 6.21 -0.98
CA LEU A 90 -3.20 5.51 -1.75
C LEU A 90 -1.87 6.25 -1.59
N ILE A 91 -0.82 5.51 -1.24
CA ILE A 91 0.51 6.08 -0.96
C ILE A 91 1.47 5.56 -1.99
N LEU A 92 2.07 6.46 -2.74
CA LEU A 92 3.08 6.19 -3.74
C LEU A 92 4.46 6.30 -3.08
N VAL A 93 5.19 5.21 -3.09
CA VAL A 93 6.59 5.13 -2.62
C VAL A 93 7.53 4.83 -3.80
N GLY A 94 7.01 4.23 -4.86
CA GLY A 94 7.75 4.01 -6.10
C GLY A 94 8.11 5.33 -6.79
N ALA A 95 9.35 5.43 -7.28
CA ALA A 95 9.77 6.53 -8.14
C ALA A 95 9.29 6.25 -9.57
N LEU A 96 8.19 6.89 -9.96
CA LEU A 96 7.58 6.76 -11.29
C LEU A 96 7.76 8.06 -12.06
N SER A 97 8.08 7.95 -13.35
CA SER A 97 8.27 9.11 -14.23
C SER A 97 6.95 9.79 -14.59
N GLU A 98 5.90 9.00 -14.82
CA GLU A 98 4.56 9.50 -15.17
C GLU A 98 3.47 8.79 -14.36
N ILE A 99 2.48 9.56 -13.92
CA ILE A 99 1.29 9.06 -13.24
C ILE A 99 0.08 9.31 -14.14
N LYS A 100 -0.50 8.24 -14.69
CA LYS A 100 -1.72 8.29 -15.51
C LYS A 100 -2.91 7.81 -14.69
N LEU A 101 -3.84 8.72 -14.42
CA LEU A 101 -5.06 8.46 -13.65
C LEU A 101 -6.24 9.27 -14.18
N ASP A 102 -7.44 8.73 -14.03
CA ASP A 102 -8.70 9.42 -14.33
C ASP A 102 -9.16 10.27 -13.12
N PRO A 103 -9.21 11.62 -13.24
CA PRO A 103 -9.65 12.49 -12.16
C PRO A 103 -11.07 12.21 -11.67
N LEU A 104 -11.96 11.72 -12.54
CA LEU A 104 -13.34 11.41 -12.16
C LEU A 104 -13.38 10.30 -11.11
N ARG A 105 -12.45 9.34 -11.17
CA ARG A 105 -12.39 8.24 -10.19
C ARG A 105 -11.92 8.70 -8.82
N LEU A 106 -11.04 9.70 -8.77
CA LEU A 106 -10.66 10.34 -7.51
C LEU A 106 -11.83 11.12 -6.91
N LEU A 107 -12.56 11.87 -7.75
CA LEU A 107 -13.69 12.68 -7.32
C LEU A 107 -14.83 11.81 -6.77
N LEU A 108 -15.24 10.78 -7.51
CA LEU A 108 -16.31 9.85 -7.10
C LEU A 108 -15.93 9.03 -5.87
N GLY A 109 -14.65 8.67 -5.74
CA GLY A 109 -14.13 7.89 -4.61
C GLY A 109 -13.71 8.73 -3.39
N MET A 110 -13.64 10.06 -3.47
CA MET A 110 -12.98 10.88 -2.45
C MET A 110 -11.62 10.30 -2.02
N ILE A 111 -10.85 9.81 -2.99
CA ILE A 111 -9.59 9.11 -2.74
C ILE A 111 -8.46 10.13 -2.69
N THR A 112 -7.58 10.00 -1.70
CA THR A 112 -6.40 10.85 -1.58
C THR A 112 -5.15 10.08 -1.99
N ILE A 113 -4.35 10.68 -2.87
CA ILE A 113 -3.05 10.14 -3.27
C ILE A 113 -1.95 10.97 -2.62
N PHE A 114 -0.97 10.32 -2.01
CA PHE A 114 0.23 10.97 -1.48
C PHE A 114 1.47 10.26 -1.95
N GLU A 115 2.50 11.01 -2.34
CA GLU A 115 3.83 10.46 -2.56
C GLU A 115 4.70 10.63 -1.30
N SER A 116 5.53 9.63 -0.99
CA SER A 116 6.48 9.69 0.11
C SER A 116 7.73 8.88 -0.21
N THR A 117 8.84 9.56 -0.51
CA THR A 117 10.13 8.91 -0.84
C THR A 117 11.02 8.71 0.39
N THR A 118 11.07 9.70 1.29
CA THR A 118 12.02 9.71 2.42
C THR A 118 11.39 10.32 3.65
N SER A 119 11.70 9.75 4.82
CA SER A 119 11.30 10.31 6.12
C SER A 119 12.47 11.06 6.77
N GLY A 120 12.17 12.04 7.61
CA GLY A 120 13.19 12.79 8.36
C GLY A 120 13.96 11.92 9.35
N THR A 121 15.15 12.36 9.75
CA THR A 121 16.08 11.65 10.65
C THR A 121 15.40 11.15 11.94
N LYS A 122 14.51 11.95 12.53
CA LYS A 122 13.74 11.57 13.73
C LYS A 122 12.94 10.27 13.50
N TYR A 123 12.20 10.19 12.40
CA TYR A 123 11.38 9.02 12.09
C TYR A 123 12.23 7.79 11.74
N THR A 124 13.39 7.99 11.11
CA THR A 124 14.36 6.92 10.87
C THR A 124 14.89 6.35 12.19
N GLN A 125 15.18 7.21 13.18
CA GLN A 125 15.60 6.77 14.51
C GLN A 125 14.50 6.02 15.24
N GLU A 126 13.25 6.48 15.17
CA GLU A 126 12.08 5.77 15.72
C GLU A 126 11.90 4.38 15.06
N MET A 127 12.04 4.30 13.73
CA MET A 127 12.00 3.03 12.99
C MET A 127 13.12 2.08 13.42
N LEU A 128 14.37 2.58 13.55
CA LEU A 128 15.50 1.78 14.03
C LEU A 128 15.29 1.31 15.47
N GLY A 129 14.74 2.15 16.34
CA GLY A 129 14.35 1.79 17.70
C GLY A 129 13.33 0.65 17.73
N PHE A 130 12.31 0.72 16.86
CA PHE A 130 11.31 -0.34 16.72
C PHE A 130 11.91 -1.68 16.25
N LEU A 131 12.81 -1.64 15.26
CA LEU A 131 13.52 -2.84 14.78
C LEU A 131 14.34 -3.49 15.90
N ARG A 132 15.04 -2.67 16.68
CA ARG A 132 15.87 -3.14 17.80
C ARG A 132 15.04 -3.84 18.87
N HIS A 133 13.82 -3.36 19.12
CA HIS A 133 12.89 -3.99 20.06
C HIS A 133 12.26 -5.27 19.50
N SER A 134 11.94 -5.29 18.20
CA SER A 134 11.27 -6.43 17.55
C SER A 134 12.19 -7.64 17.30
N GLN A 135 13.52 -7.46 17.31
CA GLN A 135 14.48 -8.58 17.16
C GLN A 135 14.62 -9.46 18.41
N ASN A 136 14.07 -9.06 19.56
CA ASN A 136 14.00 -9.92 20.76
C ASN A 136 12.77 -10.84 20.79
N LEU A 137 11.97 -10.86 19.72
CA LEU A 137 10.70 -11.61 19.60
C LEU A 137 10.73 -12.69 18.49
N THR A 138 11.91 -13.04 18.01
CA THR A 138 12.17 -14.20 17.12
C THR A 138 13.15 -15.13 17.78
#